data_AF-H1L0A5-F1
#
_entry.id   AF-H1L0A5-F1
#
_cell.length_a   1.000
_cell.length_b   1.000
_cell.length_c   1.000
_cell.angle_alpha   90.00
_cell.angle_beta   90.00
_cell.angle_gamma   90.00
#
_symmetry.space_group_name_H-M   'P 1'
#
loop_
_entity.id
_entity.type
_entity.pdbx_description
1 polymer ?
#
loop_
_entity_poly.entity_id
_entity_poly.type
_entity_poly.pdbx_seq_one_letter_code
_entity_poly.pdbx_strand_id
1 'polypeptide(L)'
;MLLSHPNYSLKDHLINTKSRALKKYKHPKLNHFDGEIINNILKIISLSHDFGKSTTYFQKYIRGEKVKSSLKKTFSNIFFVDKLYN
;
A
#
# COMPACT_ATOMS: atom_id res chain seq x y z
N MET A 1 14.06 10.62 -2.25
CA MET A 1 12.76 10.44 -1.54
C MET A 1 11.87 9.51 -2.34
N LEU A 2 11.20 8.55 -1.69
CA LEU A 2 10.24 7.65 -2.36
C LEU A 2 8.84 8.28 -2.41
N LEU A 3 8.21 8.21 -3.57
CA LEU A 3 6.88 8.77 -3.84
C LEU A 3 5.83 7.67 -3.86
N SER A 4 4.65 7.94 -3.30
CA SER A 4 3.43 7.18 -3.57
C SER A 4 2.63 7.81 -4.72
N HIS A 5 2.62 9.15 -4.78
CA HIS A 5 2.06 9.98 -5.86
C HIS A 5 3.07 11.09 -6.22
N PRO A 6 2.95 11.78 -7.37
CA PRO A 6 3.93 12.80 -7.79
C PRO A 6 4.30 13.81 -6.71
N ASN A 7 3.32 14.22 -5.90
CA ASN A 7 3.49 15.21 -4.82
C ASN A 7 3.26 14.64 -3.42
N TYR A 8 3.35 13.31 -3.23
CA TYR A 8 3.05 12.68 -1.94
C TYR A 8 4.03 11.55 -1.62
N SER A 9 4.64 11.62 -0.44
CA SER A 9 5.66 10.66 -0.03
C SER A 9 5.06 9.28 0.24
N LEU A 10 5.83 8.22 -0.05
CA LEU A 10 5.41 6.85 0.26
C LEU A 10 5.28 6.62 1.76
N LYS A 11 6.14 7.23 2.57
CA LYS A 11 6.10 7.11 4.03
C LYS A 11 4.79 7.65 4.60
N ASP A 12 4.41 8.87 4.20
CA ASP A 12 3.19 9.52 4.70
C ASP A 12 1.95 8.76 4.24
N HIS A 13 1.95 8.26 3.00
CA HIS A 13 0.90 7.38 2.49
C HIS A 13 0.68 6.15 3.39
N LEU A 14 1.74 5.39 3.67
CA LEU A 14 1.65 4.17 4.47
C LEU A 14 1.21 4.45 5.91
N ILE A 15 1.75 5.49 6.55
CA ILE A 15 1.39 5.87 7.93
C ILE A 15 -0.09 6.29 8.01
N ASN A 16 -0.54 7.13 7.06
CA ASN A 16 -1.92 7.61 7.04
C ASN A 16 -2.91 6.50 6.69
N THR A 17 -2.56 5.59 5.78
CA THR A 17 -3.38 4.42 5.45
C THR A 17 -3.53 3.49 6.65
N LYS A 18 -2.44 3.17 7.37
CA LYS A 18 -2.50 2.42 8.63
C LYS A 18 -3.40 3.09 9.66
N SER A 19 -3.24 4.40 9.87
CA SER A 19 -4.05 5.18 10.82
C SER A 19 -5.55 5.12 10.47
N ARG A 20 -5.90 5.33 9.19
CA ARG A 20 -7.28 5.22 8.71
C ARG A 20 -7.85 3.81 8.83
N ALA A 21 -7.06 2.78 8.52
CA ALA A 21 -7.47 1.39 8.64
C ALA A 21 -7.82 1.06 10.10
N LEU A 22 -6.94 1.38 11.05
CA LEU A 22 -7.18 1.14 12.48
C LEU A 22 -8.38 1.95 13.02
N LYS A 23 -8.56 3.20 12.56
CA LYS A 23 -9.70 4.04 12.97
C LYS A 23 -11.04 3.53 12.45
N LYS A 24 -11.07 3.00 11.22
CA LYS A 24 -12.29 2.50 10.57
C LYS A 24 -12.62 1.07 10.97
N TYR A 25 -11.62 0.28 11.35
CA TYR A 25 -11.81 -1.10 11.72
C TYR A 25 -12.69 -1.20 12.96
N LYS A 26 -13.87 -1.78 12.78
CA LYS A 26 -14.76 -2.17 13.87
C LYS A 26 -14.59 -3.66 14.05
N HIS A 27 -14.13 -4.06 15.23
CA HIS A 27 -13.91 -5.45 15.56
C HIS A 27 -15.21 -6.23 15.30
N PRO A 28 -15.24 -7.15 14.31
CA PRO A 28 -16.37 -8.05 14.19
C PRO A 28 -16.38 -8.92 15.45
N LYS A 29 -17.56 -9.30 15.93
CA LYS A 29 -17.69 -10.26 17.05
C LYS A 29 -17.25 -11.65 16.55
N LEU A 30 -15.96 -11.81 16.33
CA LEU A 30 -15.34 -13.06 15.94
C LEU A 30 -14.96 -13.78 17.23
N ASN A 31 -15.81 -14.70 17.67
CA ASN A 31 -15.62 -15.45 18.91
C ASN A 31 -14.36 -16.35 18.90
N HIS A 32 -13.69 -16.49 17.74
CA HIS A 32 -12.58 -17.40 17.52
C HIS A 32 -11.25 -16.70 17.21
N PHE A 33 -11.23 -15.36 17.12
CA PHE A 33 -10.02 -14.62 16.76
C PHE A 33 -9.69 -13.58 17.82
N ASP A 34 -8.44 -13.63 18.28
CA ASP A 34 -7.87 -12.62 19.17
C ASP A 34 -7.80 -11.27 18.46
N GLY A 35 -8.37 -10.24 19.09
CA GLY A 35 -8.44 -8.92 18.47
C GLY A 35 -7.13 -8.17 18.37
N GLU A 36 -6.17 -8.47 19.24
CA GLU A 36 -4.81 -7.96 19.11
C GLU A 36 -4.12 -8.58 17.88
N ILE A 37 -4.30 -9.88 17.64
CA ILE A 37 -3.78 -10.55 16.45
C ILE A 37 -4.34 -9.89 15.19
N ILE A 38 -5.66 -9.66 15.13
CA ILE A 38 -6.28 -9.03 13.97
C ILE A 38 -5.78 -7.59 13.78
N ASN A 39 -5.65 -6.81 14.86
CA ASN A 39 -5.07 -5.47 14.78
C ASN A 39 -3.63 -5.48 14.27
N ASN A 40 -2.82 -6.45 14.67
CA ASN A 40 -1.44 -6.58 14.20
C ASN A 40 -1.36 -6.97 12.72
N ILE A 41 -2.23 -7.89 12.27
CA ILE A 41 -2.37 -8.22 10.84
C ILE A 41 -2.77 -6.98 10.04
N LEU A 42 -3.75 -6.21 10.52
CA LEU A 42 -4.19 -4.99 9.86
C LEU A 42 -3.07 -3.95 9.75
N LYS A 43 -2.24 -3.79 10.79
CA LYS A 43 -1.04 -2.94 10.75
C LYS A 43 -0.07 -3.41 9.67
N ILE A 44 0.23 -4.71 9.61
CA ILE A 44 1.17 -5.28 8.62
C ILE A 44 0.66 -5.01 7.21
N ILE A 45 -0.58 -5.40 6.91
CA ILE A 45 -1.19 -5.23 5.58
C ILE A 45 -1.19 -3.76 5.17
N SER A 46 -1.66 -2.87 6.04
CA SER A 46 -1.75 -1.44 5.72
C SER A 46 -0.38 -0.77 5.50
N LEU A 47 0.68 -1.27 6.14
CA LEU A 47 2.05 -0.79 5.93
C LEU A 47 2.74 -1.44 4.73
N SER A 48 2.33 -2.65 4.31
CA SER A 48 3.02 -3.41 3.26
C SER A 48 2.30 -3.43 1.91
N HIS A 49 1.02 -3.04 1.84
CA HIS A 49 0.19 -3.13 0.62
C HIS A 49 0.86 -2.49 -0.60
N ASP A 50 1.61 -1.42 -0.38
CA ASP A 50 2.27 -0.62 -1.40
C ASP A 50 3.80 -0.77 -1.40
N PHE A 51 4.33 -1.86 -0.86
CA PHE A 51 5.77 -2.12 -0.85
C PHE A 51 6.39 -2.04 -2.26
N GLY A 52 5.65 -2.44 -3.29
CA GLY A 52 6.06 -2.33 -4.71
C GLY A 52 6.35 -0.90 -5.18
N LYS A 53 5.81 0.13 -4.51
CA LYS A 53 6.12 1.54 -4.80
C LYS A 53 7.56 1.90 -4.46
N SER A 54 8.23 1.14 -3.59
CA SER A 54 9.65 1.38 -3.29
C SER A 54 10.60 1.00 -4.43
N THR A 55 10.13 0.23 -5.42
CA THR A 55 10.98 -0.25 -6.52
C THR A 55 11.46 0.88 -7.43
N THR A 56 12.67 0.71 -7.97
CA THR A 56 13.23 1.63 -8.97
C THR A 56 12.31 1.77 -10.18
N TYR A 57 11.64 0.68 -10.59
CA TYR A 57 10.69 0.72 -11.70
C TYR A 57 9.55 1.70 -11.44
N PHE A 58 8.86 1.58 -10.30
CA PHE A 58 7.74 2.47 -9.98
C PHE A 58 8.21 3.92 -9.80
N GLN A 59 9.35 4.12 -9.12
CA GLN A 59 9.87 5.47 -8.90
C GLN A 59 10.22 6.18 -10.21
N LYS A 60 10.76 5.46 -11.20
CA LYS A 60 10.98 5.99 -12.55
C LYS A 60 9.66 6.28 -13.26
N TYR A 61 8.71 5.34 -13.21
CA TYR A 61 7.39 5.49 -13.81
C TYR A 61 6.64 6.73 -13.28
N ILE A 62 6.56 6.90 -11.96
CA ILE A 62 5.80 8.00 -11.34
C ILE A 62 6.44 9.38 -11.55
N ARG A 63 7.74 9.42 -11.87
CA ARG A 63 8.46 10.66 -12.26
C ARG A 63 8.38 10.96 -13.76
N GLY A 64 7.72 10.10 -14.55
CA GLY A 64 7.66 10.25 -15.99
C GLY A 64 8.95 9.87 -16.72
N GLU A 65 9.88 9.16 -16.05
CA GLU A 65 11.11 8.70 -16.69
C GLU A 65 10.84 7.51 -17.63
N LYS A 66 11.71 7.32 -18.63
CA LYS A 66 11.62 6.17 -19.53
C LYS A 66 11.86 4.86 -18.76
N VAL A 67 10.86 3.99 -18.77
CA VAL A 67 10.92 2.62 -18.22
C VAL A 67 10.83 1.58 -19.33
N LYS A 68 11.57 0.46 -19.19
CA LYS A 68 11.50 -0.65 -20.16
C LYS A 68 10.05 -1.16 -20.23
N SER A 69 9.51 -1.26 -21.44
CA SER A 69 8.12 -1.66 -21.70
C SER A 69 7.80 -3.07 -21.18
N SER A 70 8.79 -3.97 -21.18
CA SER A 70 8.66 -5.34 -20.65
C SER A 70 8.31 -5.39 -19.16
N LEU A 71 8.70 -4.38 -18.38
CA LEU A 71 8.42 -4.31 -16.94
C LEU A 71 7.01 -3.78 -16.62
N LYS A 72 6.29 -3.17 -17.58
CA LYS A 72 4.92 -2.65 -17.38
C LYS A 72 3.91 -3.74 -17.00
N LYS A 73 4.02 -4.94 -17.59
CA LYS A 73 3.09 -6.06 -17.32
C LYS A 73 3.26 -6.68 -15.94
N THR A 74 4.49 -6.70 -15.40
CA THR A 74 4.78 -7.34 -14.10
C THR A 74 4.31 -6.49 -12.93
N PHE A 75 4.42 -5.17 -13.06
CA PHE A 75 4.10 -4.25 -11.96
C PHE A 75 2.62 -3.89 -11.88
N SER A 76 1.86 -3.90 -12.98
CA SER A 76 0.42 -3.59 -12.96
C SER A 76 -0.38 -4.47 -12.00
N ASN A 77 0.04 -5.72 -11.79
CA ASN A 77 -0.63 -6.67 -10.89
C ASN A 77 -0.35 -6.39 -9.41
N ILE A 78 0.76 -5.74 -9.08
CA ILE A 78 1.09 -5.32 -7.70
C ILE A 78 0.31 -4.05 -7.32
N PHE A 79 0.00 -3.18 -8.30
CA PHE A 79 -0.80 -1.97 -8.10
C PHE A 79 -2.31 -2.22 -7.92
N PHE A 80 -2.80 -3.43 -8.18
CA PHE A 80 -4.24 -3.70 -8.23
C PHE A 80 -4.96 -3.56 -6.88
N VAL A 81 -4.23 -3.59 -5.76
CA VAL A 81 -4.81 -3.40 -4.42
C VAL A 81 -5.25 -1.94 -4.18
N ASP A 82 -4.61 -0.97 -4.85
CA ASP A 82 -4.94 0.46 -4.71
C ASP A 82 -6.31 0.81 -5.33
N LYS A 83 -6.80 0.04 -6.31
CA LYS A 83 -8.07 0.29 -7.00
C LYS A 83 -9.31 -0.23 -6.25
N LEU A 84 -9.14 -0.97 -5.16
CA LEU A 84 -10.25 -1.53 -4.38
C LEU A 84 -10.76 -0.59 -3.27
N TYR A 85 -10.12 0.56 -3.08
CA TYR A 85 -10.43 1.48 -1.97
C TYR A 85 -10.84 2.90 -2.39
N ASN A 86 -11.10 3.14 -3.68
CA ASN A 86 -11.72 4.37 -4.19
C ASN A 86 -13.14 4.08 -4.67
#